data_AF-A0A7C1EYT3-F1
#
_entry.id   AF-A0A7C1EYT3-F1
#
_cell.length_a   1.000
_cell.length_b   1.000
_cell.length_c   1.000
_cell.angle_alpha   90.00
_cell.angle_beta   90.00
_cell.angle_gamma   90.00
#
_symmetry.space_group_name_H-M   'P 1'
#
loop_
_entity.id
_entity.type
_entity.pdbx_description
1 polymer ?
#
loop_
_entity_poly.entity_id
_entity_poly.type
_entity_poly.pdbx_seq_one_letter_code
_entity_poly.pdbx_strand_id
1 'polypeptide(L)' 'MKVVAKKGTRCPKENNPREYIDDTHPVDVPESIYYQRLVQEGSLVIFQQKQKEEVKNGK' A
#
# COMPACT_ATOMS: atom_id res chain seq x y z
N MET A 1 0.10 3.50 -8.05
CA MET A 1 -0.70 2.47 -7.34
C MET A 1 -0.55 2.67 -5.84
N LYS A 2 -1.61 2.47 -5.06
CA LYS A 2 -1.54 2.63 -3.60
C LYS A 2 -1.33 1.28 -2.93
N VAL A 3 -0.26 1.14 -2.14
CA VAL A 3 0.16 -0.12 -1.52
C VAL A 3 0.52 0.07 -0.04
N VAL A 4 0.47 -1.02 0.71
CA VAL A 4 0.91 -1.11 2.11
C VAL A 4 1.71 -2.41 2.28
N ALA A 5 2.68 -2.44 3.18
CA ALA A 5 3.44 -3.67 3.42
C ALA A 5 2.56 -4.73 4.11
N LYS A 6 2.95 -5.99 3.93
CA LYS A 6 2.38 -7.10 4.69
C LYS A 6 2.54 -6.82 6.19
N LYS A 7 1.52 -7.19 6.98
CA LYS A 7 1.50 -6.97 8.43
C LYS A 7 2.80 -7.47 9.10
N GLY A 8 3.42 -6.60 9.90
CA GLY A 8 4.67 -6.86 10.61
C GLY A 8 5.94 -6.79 9.75
N THR A 9 5.84 -6.37 8.48
CA THR A 9 7.01 -6.26 7.58
C THR A 9 7.21 -4.83 7.08
N ARG A 10 8.35 -4.61 6.44
CA ARG A 10 8.69 -3.37 5.75
C ARG A 10 9.34 -3.72 4.42
N CYS A 11 9.00 -2.98 3.37
CA CYS A 11 9.56 -3.18 2.03
C CYS A 11 10.33 -1.93 1.59
N PRO A 12 11.58 -2.04 1.12
CA PRO A 12 12.32 -0.88 0.63
C PRO A 12 11.67 -0.27 -0.62
N LYS A 13 11.87 1.03 -0.83
CA LYS A 13 11.46 1.69 -2.08
C LYS A 13 12.49 1.45 -3.18
N GLU A 14 12.00 1.29 -4.41
CA GLU A 14 12.79 0.99 -5.62
C GLU A 14 14.00 1.93 -5.79
N ASN A 15 13.79 3.24 -5.69
CA ASN A 15 14.82 4.25 -5.92
C ASN A 15 15.55 4.72 -4.65
N ASN A 16 15.09 4.31 -3.47
CA ASN A 16 15.70 4.68 -2.21
C ASN A 16 15.57 3.54 -1.17
N PRO A 17 16.53 2.61 -1.12
CA PRO A 17 16.48 1.47 -0.22
C PRO A 17 16.51 1.81 1.27
N ARG A 18 16.82 3.07 1.64
CA ARG A 18 16.77 3.55 3.03
C ARG A 18 15.37 4.01 3.44
N GLU A 19 14.46 4.17 2.49
CA GLU A 19 13.05 4.44 2.74
C GLU A 19 12.24 3.17 2.58
N TYR A 20 11.29 2.99 3.49
CA TYR A 20 10.47 1.78 3.55
C TYR A 20 8.99 2.13 3.46
N ILE A 21 8.25 1.22 2.82
CA ILE A 21 6.80 1.12 2.94
C ILE A 21 6.54 0.19 4.13
N ASP A 22 5.81 0.69 5.12
CA ASP A 22 5.43 -0.07 6.31
C ASP A 22 4.00 -0.62 6.20
N ASP A 23 3.58 -1.38 7.21
CA ASP A 23 2.27 -2.02 7.26
C ASP A 23 1.14 -1.13 7.82
N THR A 24 1.46 0.12 8.15
CA THR A 24 0.56 1.07 8.81
C THR A 24 0.15 2.23 7.93
N HIS A 25 1.04 2.67 7.03
CA HIS A 25 0.86 3.84 6.19
C HIS A 25 0.83 3.42 4.71
N PRO A 26 -0.35 3.47 4.08
CA PRO A 26 -0.45 3.24 2.64
C PRO A 26 0.27 4.35 1.86
N VAL A 27 1.10 3.97 0.90
CA VAL A 27 1.91 4.86 0.07
C VAL A 27 1.52 4.72 -1.39
N ASP A 28 1.51 5.83 -2.12
CA ASP A 28 1.41 5.79 -3.59
C ASP A 28 2.79 5.56 -4.21
N VAL A 29 2.89 4.55 -5.06
CA VAL A 29 4.12 4.15 -5.75
C VAL A 29 3.89 4.05 -7.26
N PRO A 30 4.93 4.25 -8.08
CA PRO A 30 4.85 4.01 -9.51
C PRO A 30 4.38 2.59 -9.84
N GLU A 31 3.73 2.41 -10.99
CA GLU A 31 3.42 1.09 -11.54
C GLU A 31 4.64 0.46 -12.22
N SER A 32 5.71 0.26 -11.45
CA SER A 32 6.92 -0.40 -11.92
C SER A 32 6.87 -1.90 -11.72
N ILE A 33 7.69 -2.62 -12.50
CA ILE A 33 7.86 -4.08 -12.35
C ILE A 33 8.32 -4.45 -10.94
N TYR A 34 9.12 -3.60 -10.29
CA TYR A 34 9.58 -3.81 -8.91
C TYR A 34 8.41 -3.95 -7.94
N TYR A 35 7.50 -2.97 -7.89
CA TYR A 35 6.37 -3.01 -6.98
C TYR A 35 5.34 -4.07 -7.36
N GLN A 36 5.13 -4.31 -8.67
CA GLN A 36 4.25 -5.39 -9.14
C GLN A 36 4.73 -6.77 -8.66
N ARG A 37 6.03 -7.04 -8.72
CA ARG A 37 6.61 -8.29 -8.19
C ARG A 37 6.41 -8.41 -6.69
N LEU A 38 6.67 -7.35 -5.92
CA LEU A 38 6.44 -7.38 -4.47
C LEU A 38 4.97 -7.62 -4.11
N VAL A 39 4.02 -7.13 -4.93
CA VAL A 39 2.60 -7.45 -4.77
C VAL A 39 2.31 -8.91 -5.12
N GLN A 40 2.87 -9.43 -6.21
CA GLN A 40 2.71 -10.83 -6.63
C GLN A 40 3.28 -11.83 -5.61
N GLU A 41 4.41 -11.49 -4.98
CA GLU A 41 5.03 -12.28 -3.90
C GLU A 41 4.31 -12.13 -2.55
N GLY A 42 3.39 -11.16 -2.43
CA GLY A 42 2.65 -10.88 -1.20
C GLY A 42 3.43 -10.10 -0.15
N SER A 43 4.56 -9.49 -0.52
CA SER A 43 5.32 -8.56 0.33
C SER A 43 4.61 -7.21 0.47
N LEU A 44 3.97 -6.74 -0.61
CA LEU A 44 3.09 -5.59 -0.63
C LEU A 44 1.65 -6.01 -0.91
N VAL A 45 0.69 -5.23 -0.42
CA VAL A 45 -0.74 -5.41 -0.65
C VAL A 45 -1.32 -4.14 -1.24
N ILE A 46 -2.15 -4.26 -2.28
CA ILE A 46 -2.87 -3.12 -2.85
C ILE A 46 -3.83 -2.57 -1.80
N PHE A 47 -3.66 -1.30 -1.45
CA PHE A 47 -4.51 -0.63 -0.48
C PHE A 47 -5.81 -0.21 -1.16
N GLN A 48 -6.90 -0.87 -0.80
CA GLN A 48 -8.25 -0.45 -1.16
C GLN A 48 -8.82 0.39 -0.03
N GLN A 49 -8.97 1.69 -0.27
CA GLN A 49 -9.68 2.56 0.66
C GLN A 49 -11.15 2.12 0.66
N LYS A 50 -11.58 1.41 1.71
CA LYS A 50 -13.01 1.21 1.93
C LYS A 50 -13.62 2.61 2.05
N GLN A 51 -14.40 2.99 1.05
CA GLN A 51 -15.21 4.20 1.12
C GLN A 51 -16.11 4.02 2.34
N LYS A 52 -15.91 4.82 3.38
CA LYS A 52 -16.91 4.95 4.44
C LYS A 52 -18.12 5.56 3.76
N GLU A 53 -19.17 4.77 3.57
CA GLU A 53 -20.49 5.29 3.24
C GLU A 53 -20.86 6.31 4.32
N GLU A 54 -20.93 7.57 3.89
CA GLU A 54 -21.40 8.68 4.68
C GLU A 54 -22.91 8.49 4.88
N VAL A 55 -23.29 7.80 5.96
CA VAL A 55 -24.69 7.63 6.35
C VAL A 55 -25.19 8.99 6.85
N LYS A 56 -25.59 9.88 5.93
CA LYS A 56 -26.37 11.08 6.25
C LYS A 56 -27.79 10.64 6.56
N ASN A 57 -28.02 10.30 7.82
CA ASN A 57 -29.34 10.10 8.37
C ASN A 57 -29.95 11.48 8.70
N GLY A 58 -31.16 11.74 8.22
CA GLY A 58 -31.99 12.88 8.64
C GLY A 58 -32.68 13.55 7.44
N LYS A 59 -34.00 13.70 7.38
CA LYS A 59 -35.09 13.41 8.32
C LYS A 59 -36.39 13.46 7.52
#